data_AF-A0A023BUD1-F1
#
_entry.id   AF-A0A023BUD1-F1
#
_cell.length_a   1.000
_cell.length_b   1.000
_cell.length_c   1.000
_cell.angle_alpha   90.00
_cell.angle_beta   90.00
_cell.angle_gamma   90.00
#
_symmetry.space_group_name_H-M   'P 1'
#
loop_
_entity.id
_entity.type
_entity.pdbx_description
1 polymer ?
#
loop_
_entity_poly.entity_id
_entity_poly.type
_entity_poly.pdbx_seq_one_letter_code
_entity_poly.pdbx_strand_id
1 'polypeptide(L)'
;MKNGCTIADAMNTYNIALRIILSKGYKIFLIPDKREEYFGDFCAVKGNHKFIGGDPLRVLGLVSIWENTGDDWQNSHFSEQNINEESLYDKILSRAYPDSVEDFNALSDKEFIDFVLDYRLFFTQVLDEKFPENPSRQDMFQLVSTFYLE
;
A
#
# COMPACT_ATOMS: atom_id res chain seq x y z
N MET A 1 -27.78 -4.66 -1.28
CA MET A 1 -26.68 -3.69 -1.41
C MET A 1 -25.51 -4.20 -0.60
N LYS A 2 -24.37 -4.47 -1.23
CA LYS A 2 -23.12 -4.70 -0.49
C LYS A 2 -22.60 -3.31 -0.12
N ASN A 3 -22.61 -2.99 1.17
CA ASN A 3 -22.04 -1.74 1.66
C ASN A 3 -20.52 -1.89 1.72
N GLY A 4 -19.84 -1.68 0.59
CA GLY A 4 -18.39 -1.49 0.56
C GLY A 4 -18.02 -0.16 1.22
N CYS A 5 -16.83 -0.08 1.79
CA CYS A 5 -16.27 1.16 2.34
C CYS A 5 -14.82 1.27 1.88
N THR A 6 -14.48 2.41 1.27
CA THR A 6 -13.11 2.74 0.87
C THR A 6 -12.54 3.74 1.88
N ILE A 7 -11.39 3.41 2.46
CA ILE A 7 -10.65 4.27 3.38
C ILE A 7 -9.30 4.55 2.74
N ALA A 8 -8.97 5.82 2.56
CA ALA A 8 -7.69 6.28 2.00
C ALA A 8 -6.85 6.98 3.07
N ASP A 9 -5.53 7.03 2.85
CA ASP A 9 -4.64 7.86 3.67
C ASP A 9 -5.01 9.34 3.51
N ALA A 10 -5.48 9.92 4.60
CA ALA A 10 -5.90 11.31 4.71
C ALA A 10 -5.96 11.70 6.18
N MET A 11 -5.83 13.01 6.46
CA MET A 11 -5.74 13.52 7.85
C MET A 11 -6.92 13.13 8.76
N ASN A 12 -8.10 12.84 8.19
CA ASN A 12 -9.26 12.37 8.96
C ASN A 12 -9.06 10.96 9.55
N THR A 13 -8.21 10.12 8.95
CA THR A 13 -7.92 8.76 9.44
C THR A 13 -6.91 8.75 10.59
N TYR A 14 -6.09 9.80 10.73
CA TYR A 14 -5.00 9.88 11.72
C TYR A 14 -5.52 9.83 13.16
N ASN A 15 -6.62 10.52 13.44
CA ASN A 15 -7.24 10.49 14.77
C ASN A 15 -7.72 9.08 15.16
N ILE A 16 -8.21 8.30 14.20
CA ILE A 16 -8.62 6.91 14.44
C ILE A 16 -7.38 6.04 14.68
N ALA A 17 -6.32 6.21 13.89
CA ALA A 17 -5.07 5.47 14.09
C ALA A 17 -4.48 5.71 15.49
N LEU A 18 -4.42 6.98 15.94
CA LEU A 18 -3.97 7.35 17.29
C LEU A 18 -4.83 6.71 18.38
N ARG A 19 -6.16 6.71 18.25
CA ARG A 19 -7.07 6.06 19.20
C ARG A 19 -6.80 4.55 19.29
N ILE A 20 -6.57 3.89 18.15
CA ILE A 20 -6.26 2.46 18.12
C ILE A 20 -4.93 2.20 18.83
N ILE A 21 -3.87 2.94 18.51
CA ILE A 21 -2.54 2.80 19.15
C ILE A 21 -2.66 2.95 20.68
N LEU A 22 -3.36 4.00 21.14
CA LEU A 22 -3.59 4.23 22.57
C LEU A 22 -4.40 3.09 23.21
N SER A 23 -5.44 2.60 22.53
CA SER A 23 -6.27 1.49 23.04
C SER A 23 -5.48 0.18 23.18
N LYS A 24 -4.43 -0.02 22.36
CA LYS A 24 -3.49 -1.14 22.47
C LYS A 24 -2.48 -1.01 23.62
N GLY A 25 -2.55 0.08 24.40
CA GLY A 25 -1.70 0.32 25.58
C GLY A 25 -0.33 0.93 25.26
N TYR A 26 -0.16 1.50 24.07
CA TYR A 26 1.04 2.25 23.71
C TYR A 26 0.96 3.68 24.25
N LYS A 27 2.10 4.23 24.65
CA LYS A 27 2.28 5.68 24.80
C LYS A 27 2.71 6.26 23.47
N ILE A 28 2.25 7.46 23.12
CA ILE A 28 2.63 8.14 21.88
C ILE A 28 3.11 9.56 22.15
N PHE A 29 4.16 9.98 21.44
CA PHE A 29 4.68 11.35 21.47
C PHE A 29 5.36 11.69 20.14
N LEU A 30 5.63 12.99 19.94
CA LEU A 30 6.39 13.48 18.80
C LEU A 30 7.88 13.57 19.16
N ILE A 31 8.73 13.07 18.27
CA ILE A 31 10.17 13.32 18.26
C ILE A 31 10.39 14.55 17.38
N PRO A 32 10.71 15.72 17.94
CA PRO A 32 10.83 16.95 17.16
C PRO A 32 11.97 16.84 16.14
N ASP A 33 11.71 17.29 14.92
CA ASP A 33 12.77 17.52 13.93
C ASP A 33 13.49 18.84 14.25
N LYS A 34 14.78 18.90 13.92
CA LYS A 34 15.56 20.15 14.04
C LYS A 34 15.26 21.12 12.90
N ARG A 35 14.67 20.64 11.80
CA ARG A 35 14.27 21.42 10.63
C ARG A 35 12.86 21.96 10.86
N GLU A 36 12.68 23.28 10.80
CA GLU A 36 11.41 23.95 11.11
C GLU A 36 10.25 23.56 10.18
N GLU A 37 10.55 23.05 9.00
CA GLU A 37 9.56 22.64 7.99
C GLU A 37 8.91 21.26 8.29
N TYR A 38 9.38 20.54 9.31
CA TYR A 38 8.85 19.24 9.71
C TYR A 38 8.46 19.25 11.19
N PHE A 39 7.23 18.82 11.50
CA PHE A 39 6.76 18.69 12.90
C PHE A 39 7.54 17.61 13.68
N GLY A 40 8.23 16.71 13.00
CA GLY A 40 8.91 15.55 13.57
C GLY A 40 8.18 14.24 13.34
N ASP A 41 8.71 13.17 13.91
CA ASP A 41 8.17 11.81 13.77
C ASP A 41 7.30 11.44 14.97
N PHE A 42 6.25 10.65 14.72
CA PHE A 42 5.47 10.02 15.77
C PHE A 42 6.22 8.80 16.31
N CYS A 43 6.26 8.65 17.62
CA CYS A 43 6.87 7.51 18.31
C CYS A 43 5.87 6.84 19.24
N ALA A 44 5.53 5.58 18.98
CA ALA A 44 4.74 4.73 19.87
C ALA A 44 5.64 3.80 20.69
N VAL A 45 5.38 3.68 21.99
CA VAL A 45 6.21 2.91 22.93
C VAL A 45 5.35 1.99 23.81
N LYS A 46 5.76 0.71 23.91
CA LYS A 46 5.17 -0.27 24.83
C LYS A 46 6.26 -1.23 25.33
N GLY A 47 6.53 -1.17 26.64
CA GLY A 47 7.68 -1.87 27.22
C GLY A 47 9.00 -1.39 26.62
N ASN A 48 9.77 -2.32 26.06
CA ASN A 48 11.08 -2.03 25.45
C ASN A 48 10.99 -1.76 23.93
N HIS A 49 9.80 -1.78 23.35
CA HIS A 49 9.60 -1.63 21.91
C HIS A 49 9.22 -0.20 21.55
N LYS A 50 9.76 0.29 20.43
CA LYS A 50 9.53 1.64 19.90
C LYS A 50 9.26 1.57 18.40
N PHE A 51 8.24 2.30 17.95
CA PHE A 51 7.80 2.34 16.56
C PHE A 51 7.74 3.79 16.11
N ILE A 52 8.52 4.15 15.09
CA ILE A 52 8.73 5.54 14.67
C ILE A 52 8.29 5.70 13.21
N GLY A 53 7.46 6.70 12.93
CA GLY A 53 7.01 7.00 11.57
C GLY A 53 6.52 8.44 11.42
N GLY A 54 6.54 8.93 10.18
CA GLY A 54 6.20 10.33 9.86
C GLY A 54 4.72 10.70 10.04
N ASP A 55 3.82 9.71 10.18
CA ASP A 55 2.40 9.92 10.44
C ASP A 55 1.80 8.79 11.30
N PRO A 56 0.61 8.98 11.88
CA PRO A 56 -0.03 7.98 12.73
C PRO A 56 -0.39 6.66 12.04
N LEU A 57 -0.66 6.65 10.72
CA LEU A 57 -0.96 5.40 10.00
C LEU A 57 0.29 4.56 9.83
N ARG A 58 1.43 5.16 9.47
CA ARG A 58 2.72 4.46 9.42
C ARG A 58 3.07 3.84 10.77
N VAL A 59 2.90 4.58 11.86
CA VAL A 59 3.14 4.04 13.21
C VAL A 59 2.19 2.89 13.54
N LEU A 60 0.91 2.99 13.20
CA LEU A 60 -0.04 1.90 13.38
C LEU A 60 0.34 0.67 12.54
N GLY A 61 0.84 0.88 11.32
CA GLY A 61 1.36 -0.17 10.44
C GLY A 61 2.54 -0.90 11.09
N LEU A 62 3.53 -0.16 11.58
CA LEU A 62 4.71 -0.71 12.28
C LEU A 62 4.33 -1.48 13.55
N VAL A 63 3.42 -0.92 14.37
CA VAL A 63 2.87 -1.60 15.55
C VAL A 63 2.20 -2.91 15.13
N SER A 64 1.40 -2.88 14.07
CA SER A 64 0.66 -4.06 13.60
C SER A 64 1.59 -5.14 13.03
N ILE A 65 2.67 -4.76 12.34
CA ILE A 65 3.71 -5.71 11.90
C ILE A 65 4.25 -6.43 13.13
N TRP A 66 4.83 -5.71 14.08
CA TRP A 66 5.45 -6.32 15.27
C TRP A 66 4.47 -7.11 16.14
N GLU A 67 3.22 -6.67 16.30
CA GLU A 67 2.22 -7.44 17.04
C GLU A 67 1.90 -8.80 16.40
N ASN A 68 2.07 -8.94 15.08
CA ASN A 68 1.84 -10.20 14.36
C ASN A 68 3.10 -11.05 14.21
N THR A 69 4.28 -10.43 14.21
CA THR A 69 5.54 -11.10 13.88
C THR A 69 6.52 -11.22 15.04
N GLY A 70 6.34 -10.42 16.09
CA GLY A 70 7.29 -10.27 17.19
C GLY A 70 8.61 -9.62 16.76
N ASP A 71 9.66 -9.86 17.55
CA ASP A 71 10.98 -9.25 17.34
C ASP A 71 11.69 -9.74 16.08
N ASP A 72 11.28 -10.90 15.57
CA ASP A 72 11.82 -11.49 14.33
C ASP A 72 11.11 -10.96 13.08
N TRP A 73 10.48 -9.78 13.14
CA TRP A 73 9.68 -9.19 12.04
C TRP A 73 10.40 -9.09 10.70
N GLN A 74 11.74 -9.08 10.70
CA GLN A 74 12.54 -9.07 9.48
C GLN A 74 12.64 -10.46 8.82
N ASN A 75 12.52 -11.53 9.59
CA ASN A 75 12.69 -12.92 9.14
C ASN A 75 11.42 -13.77 9.27
N SER A 76 10.40 -13.27 9.99
CA SER A 76 9.12 -13.93 10.19
C SER A 76 8.32 -13.98 8.88
N HIS A 77 8.54 -15.05 8.13
CA HIS A 77 7.63 -15.57 7.10
C HIS A 77 7.31 -14.68 5.88
N PHE A 78 8.23 -14.67 4.91
CA PHE A 78 8.05 -15.56 3.75
C PHE A 78 9.24 -16.54 3.79
N SER A 79 8.97 -17.83 3.95
CA SER A 79 9.93 -18.89 4.30
C SER A 79 11.24 -18.93 3.50
N GLU A 80 12.28 -19.49 4.13
CA GLU A 80 13.63 -19.88 3.63
C GLU A 80 13.69 -20.66 2.29
N GLN A 81 12.59 -20.81 1.56
CA GLN A 81 12.55 -21.39 0.21
C GLN A 81 12.84 -20.40 -0.92
N ASN A 82 13.06 -19.11 -0.60
CA ASN A 82 12.92 -18.03 -1.58
C ASN A 82 14.04 -17.00 -1.51
N ILE A 83 15.29 -17.46 -1.43
CA ILE A 83 16.50 -16.61 -1.56
C ILE A 83 16.56 -15.92 -2.94
N ASN A 84 15.74 -16.35 -3.92
CA ASN A 84 15.59 -15.75 -5.25
C ASN A 84 14.23 -15.08 -5.49
N GLU A 85 13.38 -14.94 -4.48
CA GLU A 85 12.06 -14.36 -4.68
C GLU A 85 12.17 -12.83 -4.60
N GLU A 86 12.10 -12.19 -5.77
CA GLU A 86 12.01 -10.74 -5.92
C GLU A 86 11.10 -10.13 -4.84
N SER A 87 11.58 -9.06 -4.21
CA SER A 87 10.86 -8.26 -3.22
C SER A 87 9.42 -8.03 -3.68
N LEU A 88 8.43 -8.40 -2.86
CA LEU A 88 7.01 -8.18 -3.19
C LEU A 88 6.75 -6.69 -3.46
N TYR A 89 7.48 -5.80 -2.77
CA TYR A 89 7.46 -4.37 -3.03
C TYR A 89 7.94 -4.05 -4.45
N ASP A 90 9.08 -4.61 -4.88
CA ASP A 90 9.61 -4.40 -6.24
C ASP A 90 8.68 -5.01 -7.30
N LYS A 91 8.06 -6.16 -7.02
CA LYS A 91 7.04 -6.78 -7.89
C LYS A 91 5.78 -5.94 -8.04
N ILE A 92 5.35 -5.24 -6.98
CA ILE A 92 4.19 -4.35 -7.04
C ILE A 92 4.58 -3.05 -7.76
N LEU A 93 5.76 -2.50 -7.46
CA LEU A 93 6.26 -1.28 -8.12
C LEU A 93 6.50 -1.49 -9.62
N SER A 94 7.02 -2.65 -10.02
CA SER A 94 7.26 -2.94 -11.45
C SER A 94 5.98 -3.03 -12.28
N ARG A 95 4.81 -3.19 -11.62
CA ARG A 95 3.49 -3.22 -12.27
C ARG A 95 2.88 -1.82 -12.41
N ALA A 96 3.54 -0.78 -11.92
CA ALA A 96 3.02 0.57 -11.94
C ALA A 96 3.13 1.19 -13.34
N TYR A 97 1.97 1.29 -13.98
CA TYR A 97 1.56 2.17 -15.08
C TYR A 97 2.49 2.23 -16.31
N PRO A 98 2.24 1.35 -17.30
CA PRO A 98 2.70 1.62 -18.66
C PRO A 98 2.02 2.92 -19.14
N ASP A 99 2.81 3.97 -19.35
CA ASP A 99 2.33 5.32 -19.68
C ASP A 99 2.27 5.56 -21.19
N SER A 100 2.53 4.51 -21.98
CA SER A 100 2.41 4.49 -23.43
C SER A 100 1.93 3.13 -23.93
N VAL A 101 1.39 3.10 -25.15
CA VAL A 101 1.04 1.83 -25.82
C VAL A 101 2.29 0.98 -26.04
N GLU A 102 3.44 1.62 -26.24
CA GLU A 102 4.76 0.98 -26.36
C GLU A 102 5.15 0.25 -25.08
N ASP A 103 4.90 0.83 -23.91
CA ASP A 103 5.16 0.17 -22.61
C ASP A 103 4.23 -1.03 -22.41
N PHE A 104 2.95 -0.91 -22.78
CA PHE A 104 2.03 -2.06 -22.80
C PHE A 104 2.51 -3.14 -23.77
N ASN A 105 3.09 -2.78 -24.92
CA ASN A 105 3.64 -3.72 -25.89
C ASN A 105 4.94 -4.38 -25.43
N ALA A 106 5.69 -3.74 -24.54
CA ALA A 106 6.91 -4.30 -23.95
C ALA A 106 6.63 -5.39 -22.90
N LEU A 107 5.43 -5.41 -22.31
CA LEU A 107 5.02 -6.47 -21.39
C LEU A 107 5.03 -7.85 -22.07
N SER A 108 5.49 -8.88 -21.37
CA SER A 108 5.20 -10.26 -21.75
C SER A 108 3.70 -10.53 -21.66
N ASP A 109 3.22 -11.55 -22.35
CA ASP A 109 1.80 -11.91 -22.30
C ASP A 109 1.32 -12.25 -20.89
N LYS A 110 2.19 -12.85 -20.08
CA LYS A 110 1.89 -13.12 -18.67
C LYS A 110 1.72 -11.82 -17.88
N GLU A 111 2.65 -10.88 -18.02
CA GLU A 111 2.58 -9.59 -17.32
C GLU A 111 1.36 -8.79 -17.75
N PHE A 112 0.99 -8.83 -19.04
CA PHE A 112 -0.22 -8.20 -19.52
C PHE A 112 -1.49 -8.85 -18.94
N ILE A 113 -1.57 -10.18 -18.88
CA ILE A 113 -2.70 -10.89 -18.27
C ILE A 113 -2.82 -10.55 -16.78
N ASP A 114 -1.71 -10.57 -16.04
CA ASP A 114 -1.69 -10.22 -14.62
C ASP A 114 -2.18 -8.77 -14.42
N PHE A 115 -1.72 -7.83 -15.26
CA PHE A 115 -2.17 -6.44 -15.24
C PHE A 115 -3.68 -6.30 -15.51
N VAL A 116 -4.21 -7.03 -16.50
CA VAL A 116 -5.66 -7.04 -16.81
C VAL A 116 -6.48 -7.58 -15.64
N LEU A 117 -6.00 -8.61 -14.94
CA LEU A 117 -6.68 -9.17 -13.77
C LEU A 117 -6.71 -8.18 -12.60
N ASP A 118 -5.58 -7.54 -12.31
CA ASP A 118 -5.47 -6.54 -11.24
C ASP A 118 -6.41 -5.36 -11.49
N TYR A 119 -6.43 -4.83 -12.72
CA TYR A 119 -7.32 -3.72 -13.08
C TYR A 119 -8.80 -4.12 -13.16
N ARG A 120 -9.11 -5.36 -13.55
CA ARG A 120 -10.48 -5.86 -13.47
C ARG A 120 -10.99 -5.85 -12.03
N LEU A 121 -10.16 -6.29 -11.07
CA LEU A 121 -10.52 -6.23 -9.65
C LEU A 121 -10.73 -4.78 -9.20
N PHE A 122 -9.82 -3.87 -9.56
CA PHE A 122 -9.95 -2.46 -9.23
C PHE A 122 -11.26 -1.85 -9.75
N PHE A 123 -11.53 -1.97 -11.05
CA PHE A 123 -12.76 -1.42 -11.65
C PHE A 123 -14.02 -2.04 -11.07
N THR A 124 -14.09 -3.37 -11.01
CA THR A 124 -15.34 -4.04 -10.63
C THR A 124 -15.61 -4.07 -9.12
N GLN A 125 -14.57 -4.02 -8.28
CA GLN A 125 -14.72 -4.16 -6.83
C GLN A 125 -14.46 -2.85 -6.06
N VAL A 126 -13.61 -1.97 -6.57
CA VAL A 126 -13.26 -0.71 -5.90
C VAL A 126 -14.07 0.45 -6.47
N LEU A 127 -14.15 0.57 -7.79
CA LEU A 127 -14.88 1.66 -8.46
C LEU A 127 -16.36 1.33 -8.75
N ASP A 128 -16.75 0.07 -8.69
CA ASP A 128 -18.09 -0.43 -9.13
C ASP A 128 -18.38 -0.09 -10.60
N GLU A 129 -17.34 -0.12 -11.44
CA GLU A 129 -17.39 0.18 -12.86
C GLU A 129 -17.23 -1.07 -13.73
N LYS A 130 -17.73 -0.98 -14.97
CA LYS A 130 -17.61 -2.06 -15.94
C LYS A 130 -16.17 -2.15 -16.45
N PHE A 131 -15.66 -3.37 -16.56
CA PHE A 131 -14.35 -3.66 -17.13
C PHE A 131 -14.48 -4.58 -18.36
N PRO A 132 -13.75 -4.34 -19.47
CA PRO A 132 -13.85 -5.16 -20.69
C PRO A 132 -13.56 -6.64 -20.45
N GLU A 133 -14.23 -7.57 -21.13
CA GLU A 133 -13.99 -9.01 -20.92
C GLU A 133 -12.61 -9.47 -21.40
N ASN A 134 -12.17 -9.06 -22.59
CA ASN A 134 -10.86 -9.41 -23.14
C ASN A 134 -10.20 -8.16 -23.76
N PRO A 135 -9.75 -7.20 -22.94
CA PRO A 135 -9.18 -5.96 -23.45
C PRO A 135 -7.88 -6.24 -24.21
N SER A 136 -7.71 -5.59 -25.36
CA SER A 136 -6.42 -5.49 -26.01
C SER A 136 -5.47 -4.59 -25.22
N ARG A 137 -4.17 -4.63 -25.53
CA ARG A 137 -3.16 -3.72 -24.96
C ARG A 137 -3.53 -2.25 -25.18
N GLN A 138 -4.12 -1.94 -26.34
CA GLN A 138 -4.59 -0.59 -26.66
C GLN A 138 -5.83 -0.19 -25.86
N ASP A 139 -6.77 -1.12 -25.63
CA ASP A 139 -7.94 -0.86 -24.78
C ASP A 139 -7.53 -0.58 -23.34
N MET A 140 -6.54 -1.33 -22.82
CA MET A 140 -5.98 -1.09 -21.49
C MET A 140 -5.30 0.27 -21.39
N PHE A 141 -4.46 0.65 -22.36
CA PHE A 141 -3.84 1.96 -22.38
C PHE A 141 -4.87 3.10 -22.38
N GLN A 142 -5.90 3.00 -23.21
CA GLN A 142 -6.96 4.01 -23.26
C GLN A 142 -7.71 4.10 -21.93
N LEU A 143 -8.05 2.96 -21.33
CA LEU A 143 -8.75 2.90 -20.05
C LEU A 143 -7.92 3.54 -18.93
N VAL A 144 -6.63 3.21 -18.82
CA VAL A 144 -5.72 3.79 -17.82
C VAL A 144 -5.49 5.27 -18.07
N SER A 145 -5.39 5.69 -19.33
CA SER A 145 -5.18 7.09 -19.71
C SER A 145 -6.31 8.02 -19.28
N THR A 146 -7.52 7.50 -19.07
CA THR A 146 -8.63 8.32 -18.55
C THR A 146 -8.35 8.91 -17.17
N PHE A 147 -7.55 8.24 -16.34
CA PHE A 147 -7.15 8.73 -15.02
C PHE A 147 -6.14 9.88 -15.05
N TYR A 148 -5.43 10.07 -16.17
CA TYR A 148 -4.47 11.16 -16.35
C TYR A 148 -5.09 12.42 -16.95
N LEU A 149 -6.35 12.36 -17.37
CA LEU A 149 -7.05 13.44 -18.08
C LEU A 149 -8.10 14.16 -17.22
N GLU A 150 -8.23 13.79 -15.95
CA GLU A 150 -8.97 14.54 -14.92
C GLU A 150 -8.05 15.46 -14.11
#